data_AF-A0A967NWN9-F1
#
_entry.id   AF-A0A967NWN9-F1
#
_cell.length_a   1.000
_cell.length_b   1.000
_cell.length_c   1.000
_cell.angle_alpha   90.00
_cell.angle_beta   90.00
_cell.angle_gamma   90.00
#
_symmetry.space_group_name_H-M   'P 1'
#
loop_
_entity.id
_entity.type
_entity.pdbx_description
1 polymer ?
#
loop_
_entity_poly.entity_id
_entity_poly.type
_entity_poly.pdbx_seq_one_letter_code
_entity_poly.pdbx_strand_id
1 'polypeptide(L)'
;MHTILLEYAATNIAGLDLSSSVATDLLRLLGTFGISNYITGVMLILLGWKARPLALTMLGVIPAAYLIGMVGININSASYATTQAEWGGTTMLMVYMVICIVTFLAGTIMAKRNSHD
;
A
#
# COMPACT_ATOMS: atom_id res chain seq x y z
N MET A 1 -4.39 -11.64 2.36
CA MET A 1 -5.82 -11.65 2.75
C MET A 1 -6.73 -11.20 1.62
N HIS A 2 -6.49 -10.06 0.96
CA HIS A 2 -7.31 -9.52 -0.14
C HIS A 2 -7.28 -10.36 -1.46
N THR A 3 -6.74 -11.58 -1.42
CA THR A 3 -6.53 -12.46 -2.58
C THR A 3 -7.01 -13.89 -2.32
N ILE A 4 -6.94 -14.36 -1.07
CA ILE A 4 -7.28 -15.74 -0.66
C ILE A 4 -8.49 -15.76 0.28
N LEU A 5 -8.72 -14.69 1.05
CA LEU A 5 -9.82 -14.53 2.01
C LEU A 5 -10.60 -13.27 1.65
N LEU A 6 -11.09 -13.22 0.41
CA LEU A 6 -11.60 -12.02 -0.22
C LEU A 6 -12.89 -11.51 0.43
N GLU A 7 -13.88 -12.38 0.62
CA GLU A 7 -15.14 -12.02 1.28
C GLU A 7 -14.93 -11.63 2.74
N TYR A 8 -14.07 -12.35 3.46
CA TYR A 8 -13.71 -11.99 4.84
C TYR A 8 -13.05 -10.62 4.91
N ALA A 9 -12.09 -10.33 4.02
CA ALA A 9 -11.44 -9.03 3.96
C ALA A 9 -12.43 -7.91 3.60
N ALA A 10 -13.35 -8.17 2.67
CA ALA A 10 -14.38 -7.21 2.29
C ALA A 10 -15.31 -6.88 3.46
N THR A 11 -15.83 -7.88 4.16
CA THR A 11 -16.84 -7.71 5.21
C THR A 11 -16.27 -7.31 6.57
N ASN A 12 -15.19 -7.96 7.01
CA ASN A 12 -14.68 -7.82 8.39
C ASN A 12 -13.55 -6.79 8.52
N ILE A 13 -12.92 -6.38 7.42
CA ILE A 13 -11.79 -5.42 7.45
C ILE A 13 -12.15 -4.13 6.73
N ALA A 14 -12.75 -4.23 5.55
CA ALA A 14 -13.18 -3.07 4.77
C ALA A 14 -14.60 -2.60 5.11
N GLY A 15 -15.40 -3.41 5.84
CA GLY A 15 -16.77 -3.07 6.22
C GLY A 15 -17.73 -2.96 5.03
N LEU A 16 -17.44 -3.64 3.92
CA LEU A 16 -18.23 -3.55 2.69
C LEU A 16 -19.53 -4.35 2.81
N ASP A 17 -20.64 -3.73 2.38
CA ASP A 17 -21.93 -4.39 2.23
C ASP A 17 -21.99 -5.19 0.92
N LEU A 18 -21.88 -6.52 1.06
CA LEU A 18 -21.97 -7.46 -0.06
C LEU A 18 -23.41 -7.86 -0.43
N SER A 19 -24.44 -7.31 0.24
CA SER A 19 -25.84 -7.53 -0.14
C SER A 19 -26.32 -6.59 -1.27
N SER A 20 -25.52 -5.59 -1.60
CA SER A 20 -25.82 -4.60 -2.65
C SER A 20 -25.58 -5.12 -4.07
N SER A 21 -26.18 -4.46 -5.06
CA SER A 21 -26.01 -4.82 -6.49
C SER A 21 -24.59 -4.62 -7.03
N VAL A 22 -23.69 -3.98 -6.27
CA VAL A 22 -22.30 -3.70 -6.65
C VAL A 22 -21.29 -4.66 -6.01
N ALA A 23 -21.74 -5.64 -5.22
CA ALA A 23 -20.88 -6.54 -4.46
C ALA A 23 -19.84 -7.27 -5.34
N THR A 24 -20.25 -7.74 -6.52
CA THR A 24 -19.36 -8.43 -7.47
C THR A 24 -18.23 -7.53 -7.95
N ASP A 25 -18.53 -6.26 -8.26
CA ASP A 25 -17.53 -5.30 -8.74
C ASP A 25 -16.56 -4.92 -7.62
N LEU A 26 -17.06 -4.73 -6.40
CA LEU A 26 -16.25 -4.47 -5.21
C LEU A 26 -15.28 -5.63 -4.92
N LEU A 27 -15.77 -6.86 -4.94
CA LEU A 27 -14.94 -8.05 -4.74
C LEU A 27 -13.91 -8.19 -5.86
N ARG A 28 -14.29 -7.94 -7.11
CA ARG A 28 -13.37 -8.03 -8.25
C ARG A 28 -12.26 -6.98 -8.17
N LEU A 29 -12.59 -5.75 -7.80
CA LEU A 29 -11.60 -4.69 -7.56
C LEU A 29 -10.68 -5.07 -6.41
N LEU A 30 -11.24 -5.46 -5.26
CA LEU A 30 -10.49 -5.85 -4.07
C LEU A 30 -9.53 -7.02 -4.37
N GLY A 31 -10.00 -8.03 -5.10
CA GLY A 31 -9.22 -9.19 -5.49
C GLY A 31 -8.10 -8.84 -6.47
N THR A 32 -8.39 -8.00 -7.46
CA THR A 32 -7.40 -7.55 -8.45
C THR A 32 -6.30 -6.72 -7.79
N PHE A 33 -6.64 -5.79 -6.91
CA PHE A 33 -5.66 -5.08 -6.07
C PHE A 33 -4.94 -6.02 -5.09
N GLY A 34 -5.60 -7.06 -4.61
CA GLY A 34 -4.97 -8.10 -3.80
C GLY A 34 -3.87 -8.87 -4.52
N ILE A 35 -3.99 -9.09 -5.84
CA ILE A 35 -2.97 -9.75 -6.66
C ILE A 35 -1.73 -8.86 -6.79
N SER A 36 -1.92 -7.57 -7.08
CA SER A 36 -0.78 -6.65 -7.18
C SER A 36 0.00 -6.55 -5.88
N ASN A 37 -0.67 -6.53 -4.72
CA ASN A 37 -0.01 -6.55 -3.41
C ASN A 37 0.87 -7.79 -3.20
N TYR A 38 0.43 -8.97 -3.64
CA TYR A 38 1.22 -10.19 -3.55
C TYR A 38 2.48 -10.11 -4.42
N ILE A 39 2.33 -9.69 -5.67
CA ILE A 39 3.45 -9.52 -6.62
C ILE A 39 4.44 -8.49 -6.08
N THR A 40 3.96 -7.33 -5.63
CA THR A 40 4.80 -6.27 -5.06
C THR A 40 5.53 -6.75 -3.80
N GLY A 41 4.89 -7.50 -2.92
CA GLY A 41 5.54 -8.07 -1.73
C GLY A 41 6.71 -8.99 -2.09
N VAL A 42 6.50 -9.92 -3.03
CA VAL A 42 7.57 -10.80 -3.53
C VAL A 42 8.70 -9.98 -4.17
N MET A 43 8.36 -8.99 -4.99
CA MET A 43 9.33 -8.12 -5.63
C MET A 43 10.18 -7.34 -4.62
N LEU A 44 9.57 -6.78 -3.56
CA LEU A 44 10.29 -6.04 -2.51
C LEU A 44 11.24 -6.94 -1.72
N ILE A 45 10.84 -8.19 -1.43
CA ILE A 45 11.72 -9.19 -0.79
C ILE A 45 12.93 -9.48 -1.68
N LEU A 46 12.70 -9.77 -2.96
CA LEU A 46 13.77 -10.05 -3.92
C LEU A 46 14.70 -8.85 -4.08
N LEU A 47 14.15 -7.63 -4.09
CA LEU A 47 14.91 -6.41 -4.19
C LEU A 47 15.80 -6.18 -2.97
N GLY A 48 15.25 -6.36 -1.76
CA GLY A 48 16.02 -6.30 -0.52
C GLY A 48 17.16 -7.32 -0.48
N TRP A 49 16.95 -8.49 -1.07
CA TRP A 49 17.96 -9.54 -1.14
C TRP A 49 19.05 -9.25 -2.19
N LYS A 50 18.67 -8.88 -3.42
CA LYS A 50 19.59 -8.85 -4.57
C LYS A 50 20.11 -7.46 -4.92
N ALA A 51 19.43 -6.39 -4.55
CA ALA A 51 19.78 -5.03 -4.96
C ALA A 51 19.51 -4.01 -3.83
N ARG A 52 20.28 -4.12 -2.74
CA ARG A 52 20.14 -3.28 -1.54
C ARG A 52 20.09 -1.76 -1.80
N PRO A 53 20.92 -1.18 -2.69
CA PRO A 53 20.83 0.25 -2.98
C PRO A 53 19.48 0.62 -3.61
N LEU A 54 18.97 -0.22 -4.50
CA LEU A 54 17.66 -0.01 -5.14
C LEU A 54 16.52 -0.26 -4.15
N ALA A 55 16.67 -1.20 -3.21
CA ALA A 55 15.73 -1.39 -2.10
C ALA A 55 15.63 -0.14 -1.23
N LEU A 56 16.76 0.50 -0.91
CA LEU A 56 16.75 1.77 -0.18
C LEU A 56 15.99 2.85 -0.96
N THR A 57 16.26 3.03 -2.25
CA THR A 57 15.50 3.97 -3.10
C THR A 57 14.00 3.67 -3.08
N MET A 58 13.61 2.40 -3.19
CA MET A 58 12.21 2.00 -3.17
C MET A 58 11.51 2.35 -1.86
N LEU A 59 12.19 2.29 -0.71
CA LEU A 59 11.63 2.74 0.57
C LEU A 59 11.25 4.23 0.58
N GLY A 60 11.94 5.06 -0.21
CA GLY A 60 11.54 6.45 -0.44
C GLY A 60 10.43 6.62 -1.47
N VAL A 61 10.43 5.80 -2.53
CA VAL A 61 9.41 5.85 -3.60
C VAL A 61 8.03 5.43 -3.09
N ILE A 62 7.95 4.42 -2.21
CA ILE A 62 6.70 3.91 -1.64
C ILE A 62 5.83 5.03 -1.03
N PRO A 63 6.30 5.80 -0.02
CA PRO A 63 5.48 6.86 0.57
C PRO A 63 5.12 7.97 -0.42
N ALA A 64 6.03 8.33 -1.34
CA ALA A 64 5.73 9.31 -2.39
C ALA A 64 4.60 8.84 -3.32
N ALA A 65 4.62 7.56 -3.73
CA ALA A 65 3.57 6.97 -4.55
C ALA A 65 2.22 6.95 -3.81
N TYR A 66 2.21 6.63 -2.51
CA TYR A 66 0.99 6.69 -1.70
C TYR A 66 0.41 8.12 -1.60
N LEU A 67 1.27 9.14 -1.46
CA LEU A 67 0.82 10.53 -1.45
C LEU A 67 0.20 10.94 -2.80
N ILE A 68 0.86 10.62 -3.90
CA ILE A 68 0.33 10.89 -5.25
C ILE A 68 -1.00 10.18 -5.47
N GLY A 69 -1.08 8.90 -5.09
CA GLY A 69 -2.31 8.11 -5.18
C GLY A 69 -3.44 8.69 -4.34
N MET A 70 -3.15 9.11 -3.11
CA MET A 70 -4.15 9.74 -2.23
C MET A 70 -4.69 11.04 -2.83
N VAL A 71 -3.82 11.90 -3.38
CA VAL A 71 -4.26 13.13 -4.05
C VAL A 71 -5.11 12.80 -5.27
N GLY A 72 -4.66 11.85 -6.11
CA GLY A 72 -5.41 11.41 -7.29
C GLY A 72 -6.79 10.86 -6.93
N ILE A 73 -6.88 10.02 -5.90
CA ILE A 73 -8.16 9.49 -5.41
C ILE A 73 -9.06 10.64 -4.97
N ASN A 74 -8.59 11.54 -4.09
CA ASN A 74 -9.41 12.64 -3.58
C ASN A 74 -9.95 13.55 -4.69
N ILE A 75 -9.13 13.87 -5.70
CA ILE A 75 -9.56 14.70 -6.83
C ILE A 75 -10.65 14.00 -7.64
N ASN A 76 -10.48 12.71 -7.93
CA ASN A 76 -11.41 11.96 -8.77
C ASN A 76 -12.66 11.49 -8.02
N SER A 77 -12.61 11.37 -6.69
CA SER A 77 -13.75 10.96 -5.87
C SER A 77 -14.56 12.12 -5.32
N ALA A 78 -14.10 13.38 -5.45
CA ALA A 78 -14.72 14.56 -4.84
C ALA A 78 -16.21 14.76 -5.18
N SER A 79 -16.64 14.34 -6.38
CA SER A 79 -18.02 14.48 -6.84
C SER A 79 -18.92 13.29 -6.48
N TYR A 80 -18.38 12.25 -5.85
CA TYR A 80 -19.11 11.04 -5.47
C TYR A 80 -19.45 11.06 -3.98
N ALA A 81 -20.44 10.25 -3.59
CA ALA A 81 -20.79 10.08 -2.18
C ALA A 81 -19.58 9.59 -1.37
N THR A 82 -19.50 10.03 -0.11
CA THR A 82 -18.46 9.60 0.82
C THR A 82 -18.42 8.08 0.95
N THR A 83 -17.20 7.52 0.96
CA THR A 83 -16.99 6.08 1.12
C THR A 83 -17.62 5.56 2.41
N GLN A 84 -18.26 4.40 2.33
CA GLN A 84 -18.79 3.68 3.48
C GLN A 84 -17.79 2.66 4.06
N ALA A 85 -16.61 2.53 3.46
CA ALA A 85 -15.59 1.61 3.95
C ALA A 85 -15.01 2.09 5.30
N GLU A 86 -14.80 1.15 6.23
CA GLU A 86 -14.23 1.45 7.55
C GLU A 86 -12.69 1.52 7.54
N TRP A 87 -12.06 1.17 6.41
CA TRP A 87 -10.61 1.22 6.19
C TRP A 87 -9.77 0.62 7.34
N GLY A 88 -10.18 -0.53 7.91
CA GLY A 88 -9.52 -1.13 9.09
C GLY A 88 -8.02 -1.44 8.92
N GLY A 89 -7.51 -1.46 7.69
CA GLY A 89 -6.07 -1.60 7.39
C GLY A 89 -5.24 -0.31 7.55
N THR A 90 -5.86 0.85 7.78
CA THR A 90 -5.18 2.15 7.75
C THR A 90 -4.08 2.26 8.81
N THR A 91 -4.33 1.79 10.02
CA THR A 91 -3.33 1.84 11.11
C THR A 91 -2.05 1.10 10.72
N MET A 92 -2.18 -0.11 10.17
CA MET A 92 -1.02 -0.90 9.73
C MET A 92 -0.32 -0.26 8.52
N LEU A 93 -1.08 0.33 7.60
CA LEU A 93 -0.53 1.11 6.49
C LEU A 93 0.30 2.29 7.00
N MET A 94 -0.19 3.04 8.00
CA MET A 94 0.53 4.16 8.58
C MET A 94 1.83 3.73 9.26
N VAL A 95 1.81 2.63 10.02
CA VAL A 95 3.03 2.05 10.61
C VAL A 95 4.04 1.69 9.50
N TYR A 96 3.57 1.03 8.44
CA TYR A 96 4.40 0.69 7.29
C TYR A 96 5.02 1.93 6.61
N MET A 97 4.23 2.99 6.39
CA MET A 97 4.72 4.26 5.82
C MET A 97 5.82 4.88 6.71
N VAL A 98 5.62 4.92 8.02
CA VAL A 98 6.60 5.45 8.97
C VAL A 98 7.90 4.66 8.89
N ILE A 99 7.83 3.32 8.88
CA ILE A 99 9.01 2.46 8.76
C ILE A 99 9.76 2.73 7.45
N CYS A 100 9.05 2.83 6.33
CA CYS A 100 9.66 3.15 5.03
C CYS A 100 10.42 4.49 5.07
N ILE A 101 9.78 5.54 5.57
CA ILE A 101 10.37 6.89 5.65
C ILE A 101 11.59 6.89 6.56
N VAL A 102 11.47 6.36 7.77
CA VAL A 102 12.58 6.36 8.75
C VAL A 102 13.76 5.55 8.22
N THR A 103 13.51 4.39 7.63
CA THR A 103 14.58 3.53 7.08
C THR A 103 15.25 4.18 5.88
N PHE A 104 14.50 4.84 5.00
CA PHE A 104 15.04 5.59 3.87
C PHE A 104 15.96 6.74 4.34
N LEU A 105 15.49 7.55 5.30
CA LEU A 105 16.28 8.66 5.85
C LEU A 105 17.55 8.15 6.54
N ALA A 106 17.43 7.14 7.40
CA ALA A 106 18.59 6.56 8.08
C ALA A 106 19.60 5.98 7.08
N GLY A 107 19.14 5.20 6.09
CA GLY A 107 20.00 4.58 5.09
C GLY A 107 20.71 5.59 4.20
N THR A 108 20.03 6.66 3.79
CA THR A 108 20.65 7.73 2.97
C THR A 108 21.68 8.54 3.75
N ILE A 109 21.42 8.82 5.03
CA ILE A 109 22.40 9.48 5.92
C ILE A 109 23.65 8.61 6.07
N MET A 110 23.49 7.31 6.32
CA MET A 110 24.63 6.39 6.47
C MET A 110 25.42 6.24 5.18
N ALA A 111 24.74 6.09 4.04
CA ALA A 111 25.40 5.98 2.73
C ALA A 111 26.24 7.22 2.41
N LYS A 112 25.74 8.42 2.74
CA LYS A 112 26.47 9.67 2.55
C LYS A 112 27.71 9.77 3.45
N ARG A 113 27.64 9.31 4.70
CA ARG A 113 28.79 9.31 5.62
C ARG A 113 29.92 8.44 5.08
N ASN A 114 29.59 7.21 4.64
CA ASN A 114 30.57 6.26 4.12
C ASN A 114 31.20 6.68 2.77
N SER A 115 30.63 7.66 2.06
CA SER A 115 31.22 8.20 0.82
C SER A 115 32.18 9.38 1.05
N HIS A 116 32.27 9.88 2.29
CA HIS A 116 33.15 10.99 2.67
C HIS A 116 34.37 10.54 3.51
N ASP A 117 34.45 9.26 3.85
CA ASP A 117 35.60 8.59 4.46
C ASP A 117 36.42 7.86 3.37
#